data_AF-A0A345IHQ0-F1
#
_entry.id   AF-A0A345IHQ0-F1
#
_cell.length_a   1.000
_cell.length_b   1.000
_cell.length_c   1.000
_cell.angle_alpha   90.00
_cell.angle_beta   90.00
_cell.angle_gamma   90.00
#
_symmetry.space_group_name_H-M   'P 1'
#
loop_
_entity.id
_entity.type
_entity.pdbx_description
1 polymer ?
#
loop_
_entity_poly.entity_id
_entity_poly.type
_entity_poly.pdbx_seq_one_letter_code
_entity_poly.pdbx_strand_id
1 'polypeptide(L)'
;MSSAPSDAPVPAHKARGRIPKTVWDLVFTLVIPILILSPNVLGEGIGVASVLGGGTAGNVRAYLLAALIPVAYVLWDILVNRNVSPVALIGGAGALFSGALAFWYVDGFWYAIKDSARSYLVGLAFLVSAATSVPLFRVFLDAASIGEAPEDRALTNRALREPAVHRGMVAGTLVFALVDILGGVVNSVVNFQRVTAKFGTDAFNAQVAEVNAIMRVPGMAISFLGVFAAIYFVQKAVKARYGEGASVFEAADLARRVRQEDRAAGA
;
A
#
# COMPACT_ATOMS: atom_id res chain seq x y z
N MET A 1 12.45 -62.78 -11.18
CA MET A 1 13.13 -61.64 -11.82
C MET A 1 12.08 -60.55 -11.99
N SER A 2 12.21 -59.49 -11.20
CA SER A 2 11.20 -58.43 -11.03
C SER A 2 11.27 -57.44 -12.21
N SER A 3 10.14 -57.20 -12.86
CA SER A 3 9.99 -56.25 -13.97
C SER A 3 9.92 -54.81 -13.46
N ALA A 4 10.80 -53.94 -13.98
CA ALA A 4 10.81 -52.51 -13.70
C ALA A 4 9.59 -51.79 -14.30
N PRO A 5 9.00 -50.79 -13.62
CA PRO A 5 7.98 -49.95 -14.22
C PRO A 5 8.61 -48.88 -15.13
N SER A 6 8.01 -48.72 -16.31
CA SER A 6 8.33 -47.73 -17.33
C SER A 6 7.97 -46.31 -16.87
N ASP A 7 8.96 -45.44 -16.71
CA ASP A 7 8.76 -43.99 -16.53
C ASP A 7 8.24 -43.36 -17.84
N ALA A 8 6.93 -43.19 -17.94
CA ALA A 8 6.33 -42.31 -18.94
C ALA A 8 6.48 -40.85 -18.48
N PRO A 9 6.93 -39.91 -19.34
CA PRO A 9 7.06 -38.52 -18.95
C PRO A 9 5.69 -37.90 -18.69
N VAL A 10 5.51 -37.36 -17.48
CA VAL A 10 4.33 -36.58 -17.09
C VAL A 10 4.22 -35.36 -18.02
N PRO A 11 3.08 -35.12 -18.68
CA PRO A 11 2.96 -33.98 -19.57
C PRO A 11 3.08 -32.69 -18.76
N ALA A 12 4.05 -31.84 -19.15
CA ALA A 12 4.22 -30.51 -18.58
C ALA A 12 2.92 -29.70 -18.75
N HIS A 13 2.26 -29.39 -17.63
CA HIS A 13 1.08 -28.54 -17.64
C HIS A 13 1.50 -27.17 -18.18
N LYS A 14 1.10 -26.83 -19.42
CA LYS A 14 1.25 -25.47 -19.96
C LYS A 14 0.58 -24.51 -18.99
N ALA A 15 1.36 -23.71 -18.27
CA ALA A 15 0.86 -22.61 -17.48
C ALA A 15 0.24 -21.60 -18.47
N ARG A 16 -1.10 -21.58 -18.57
CA ARG A 16 -1.80 -20.50 -19.27
C ARG A 16 -1.33 -19.19 -18.64
N GLY A 17 -0.80 -18.28 -19.46
CA GLY A 17 -0.34 -16.96 -19.03
C GLY A 17 -1.48 -16.19 -18.39
N ARG A 18 -1.62 -16.31 -17.06
CA ARG A 18 -2.60 -15.54 -16.30
C ARG A 18 -2.04 -14.13 -16.15
N ILE A 19 -2.82 -13.14 -16.56
CA ILE A 19 -2.45 -11.73 -16.43
C ILE A 19 -2.01 -11.48 -14.97
N PRO A 20 -0.87 -10.80 -14.74
CA PRO A 20 -0.37 -10.54 -13.39
C PRO A 20 -1.39 -9.79 -12.53
N LYS A 21 -1.45 -10.12 -11.24
CA LYS A 21 -2.34 -9.43 -10.28
C LYS A 21 -2.12 -7.91 -10.29
N THR A 22 -0.89 -7.45 -10.45
CA THR A 22 -0.52 -6.03 -10.52
C THR A 22 -1.23 -5.28 -11.65
N VAL A 23 -1.50 -5.94 -12.78
CA VAL A 23 -2.26 -5.36 -13.88
C VAL A 23 -3.72 -5.18 -13.47
N TRP A 24 -4.31 -6.18 -12.81
CA TRP A 24 -5.66 -6.08 -12.27
C TRP A 24 -5.78 -5.02 -11.18
N ASP A 25 -4.80 -4.95 -10.28
CA ASP A 25 -4.73 -3.91 -9.25
C ASP A 25 -4.76 -2.53 -9.93
N LEU A 26 -3.97 -2.30 -10.99
CA LEU A 26 -3.97 -1.04 -11.74
C LEU A 26 -5.32 -0.75 -12.42
N VAL A 27 -5.95 -1.75 -13.03
CA VAL A 27 -7.24 -1.58 -13.71
C VAL A 27 -8.33 -1.14 -12.73
N PHE A 28 -8.45 -1.83 -11.60
CA PHE A 28 -9.51 -1.55 -10.62
C PHE A 28 -9.24 -0.31 -9.77
N THR A 29 -7.98 0.04 -9.53
CA THR A 29 -7.63 1.17 -8.64
C THR A 29 -7.34 2.48 -9.37
N LEU A 30 -7.16 2.45 -10.69
CA LEU A 30 -6.84 3.64 -11.49
C LEU A 30 -7.72 3.77 -12.72
N VAL A 31 -7.66 2.78 -13.62
CA VAL A 31 -8.24 2.92 -14.97
C VAL A 31 -9.76 3.02 -14.89
N ILE A 32 -10.41 2.10 -14.20
CA ILE A 32 -11.88 2.08 -14.10
C ILE A 32 -12.42 3.35 -13.42
N PRO A 33 -11.91 3.79 -12.24
CA PRO A 33 -12.37 5.03 -11.62
C PRO A 33 -12.23 6.26 -12.52
N ILE A 34 -11.10 6.43 -13.21
CA ILE A 34 -10.88 7.55 -14.14
C ILE A 34 -11.87 7.53 -15.28
N LEU A 35 -12.13 6.35 -15.86
CA LEU A 35 -13.12 6.20 -16.93
C LEU A 35 -14.53 6.51 -16.45
N ILE A 36 -14.90 6.14 -15.23
CA ILE A 36 -16.23 6.44 -14.69
C ILE A 36 -16.44 7.95 -14.48
N LEU A 37 -15.39 8.64 -14.04
CA LEU A 37 -15.44 10.09 -13.80
C LEU A 37 -15.33 10.92 -15.09
N SER A 38 -14.78 10.34 -16.15
CA SER A 38 -14.58 11.07 -17.41
C SER A 38 -15.92 11.31 -18.14
N PRO A 39 -16.17 12.55 -18.58
CA PRO A 39 -17.46 12.95 -19.16
C PRO A 39 -17.70 12.41 -20.58
N ASN A 40 -16.69 11.85 -21.24
CA ASN A 40 -16.73 11.54 -22.68
C ASN A 40 -16.38 10.07 -23.04
N VAL A 41 -16.54 9.13 -22.10
CA VAL A 41 -16.07 7.74 -22.30
C VAL A 41 -16.88 6.94 -23.33
N LEU A 42 -18.15 7.29 -23.53
CA LEU A 42 -19.06 6.60 -24.46
C LEU A 42 -19.38 7.44 -25.71
N GLY A 43 -18.69 8.57 -25.90
CA GLY A 43 -18.92 9.56 -26.96
C GLY A 43 -18.79 11.00 -26.46
N GLU A 44 -18.84 11.98 -27.36
CA GLU A 44 -18.84 13.40 -26.96
C GLU A 44 -20.05 13.73 -26.07
N GLY A 45 -19.78 14.13 -24.82
CA GLY A 45 -20.81 14.44 -23.82
C GLY A 45 -21.53 13.21 -23.23
N ILE A 46 -21.11 11.98 -23.58
CA ILE A 46 -21.70 10.75 -23.04
C ILE A 46 -20.70 10.07 -22.10
N GLY A 47 -20.84 10.34 -20.81
CA GLY A 47 -20.08 9.70 -19.75
C GLY A 47 -20.93 8.72 -18.94
N VAL A 48 -20.32 8.04 -17.97
CA VAL A 48 -21.08 7.17 -17.05
C VAL A 48 -22.12 7.97 -16.26
N ALA A 49 -21.84 9.24 -15.95
CA ALA A 49 -22.78 10.14 -15.30
C ALA A 49 -24.10 10.33 -16.08
N SER A 50 -24.07 10.39 -17.42
CA SER A 50 -25.28 10.57 -18.22
C SER A 50 -26.18 9.33 -18.16
N VAL A 51 -25.59 8.13 -18.21
CA VAL A 51 -26.28 6.85 -18.06
C VAL A 51 -26.88 6.68 -16.66
N LEU A 52 -26.22 7.24 -15.64
CA LEU A 52 -26.68 7.20 -14.25
C LEU A 52 -27.72 8.29 -13.91
N GLY A 53 -28.35 8.91 -14.91
CA GLY A 53 -29.47 9.85 -14.74
C GLY A 53 -29.13 11.30 -15.08
N GLY A 54 -27.88 11.60 -15.46
CA GLY A 54 -27.45 12.93 -15.91
C GLY A 54 -27.49 14.02 -14.84
N GLY A 55 -26.97 15.19 -15.20
CA GLY A 55 -26.88 16.35 -14.32
C GLY A 55 -26.23 16.04 -12.97
N THR A 56 -26.67 16.73 -11.93
CA THR A 56 -26.08 16.58 -10.58
C THR A 56 -26.21 15.17 -10.02
N ALA A 57 -27.37 14.53 -10.18
CA ALA A 57 -27.60 13.19 -9.64
C ALA A 57 -26.70 12.14 -10.31
N GLY A 58 -26.59 12.20 -11.64
CA GLY A 58 -25.69 11.34 -12.41
C GLY A 58 -24.23 11.50 -12.01
N ASN A 59 -23.79 12.75 -11.79
CA ASN A 59 -22.43 13.04 -11.37
C ASN A 59 -22.09 12.53 -9.98
N VAL A 60 -23.00 12.70 -9.02
CA VAL A 60 -22.81 12.17 -7.66
C VAL A 60 -22.74 10.65 -7.68
N ARG A 61 -23.61 9.99 -8.47
CA ARG A 61 -23.61 8.53 -8.62
C ARG A 61 -22.33 8.02 -9.27
N ALA A 62 -21.84 8.69 -10.33
CA ALA A 62 -20.58 8.36 -10.96
C ALA A 62 -19.39 8.52 -9.99
N TYR A 63 -19.37 9.61 -9.21
CA TYR A 63 -18.34 9.84 -8.18
C TYR A 63 -18.32 8.73 -7.13
N LEU A 64 -19.48 8.39 -6.56
CA LEU A 64 -19.59 7.31 -5.58
C LEU A 64 -19.19 5.95 -6.17
N LEU A 65 -19.62 5.66 -7.40
CA LEU A 65 -19.27 4.42 -8.08
C LEU A 65 -17.75 4.32 -8.28
N ALA A 66 -17.11 5.39 -8.77
CA ALA A 66 -15.67 5.45 -8.95
C ALA A 66 -14.91 5.26 -7.62
N ALA A 67 -15.40 5.86 -6.54
CA ALA A 67 -14.79 5.75 -5.21
C ALA A 67 -14.96 4.36 -4.58
N LEU A 68 -16.08 3.68 -4.82
CA LEU A 68 -16.39 2.38 -4.20
C LEU A 68 -15.78 1.18 -4.94
N ILE A 69 -15.43 1.31 -6.22
CA ILE A 69 -14.82 0.21 -6.98
C ILE A 69 -13.49 -0.28 -6.38
N PRO A 70 -12.51 0.60 -6.07
CA PRO A 70 -11.28 0.18 -5.39
C PRO A 70 -11.57 -0.50 -4.04
N VAL A 71 -12.58 -0.02 -3.31
CA VAL A 71 -12.97 -0.58 -2.02
C VAL A 71 -13.52 -2.00 -2.18
N ALA A 72 -14.47 -2.19 -3.10
CA ALA A 72 -15.03 -3.50 -3.41
C ALA A 72 -13.95 -4.48 -3.88
N TYR A 73 -13.01 -4.02 -4.71
CA TYR A 73 -11.90 -4.82 -5.19
C TYR A 73 -10.97 -5.27 -4.05
N VAL A 74 -10.56 -4.35 -3.16
CA VAL A 74 -9.68 -4.68 -2.04
C VAL A 74 -10.39 -5.60 -1.04
N LEU A 75 -11.67 -5.35 -0.74
CA LEU A 75 -12.45 -6.23 0.12
C LEU A 75 -12.59 -7.63 -0.49
N TRP A 76 -12.82 -7.73 -1.79
CA TRP A 76 -12.85 -9.01 -2.50
C TRP A 76 -11.51 -9.75 -2.35
N ASP A 77 -10.37 -9.07 -2.51
CA ASP A 77 -9.04 -9.67 -2.34
C ASP A 77 -8.84 -10.20 -0.90
N ILE A 78 -9.30 -9.46 0.11
CA ILE A 78 -9.18 -9.88 1.51
C ILE A 78 -10.11 -11.06 1.83
N LEU A 79 -11.38 -11.01 1.40
CA LEU A 79 -12.39 -12.01 1.78
C LEU A 79 -12.28 -13.29 0.95
N VAL A 80 -12.13 -13.16 -0.36
CA VAL A 80 -12.18 -14.29 -1.31
C VAL A 80 -10.80 -14.90 -1.50
N ASN A 81 -9.78 -14.08 -1.76
CA ASN A 81 -8.41 -14.57 -1.92
C ASN A 81 -7.70 -14.78 -0.57
N ARG A 82 -8.36 -14.47 0.55
CA ARG A 82 -7.85 -14.62 1.94
C ARG A 82 -6.50 -13.94 2.15
N ASN A 83 -6.25 -12.85 1.45
CA ASN A 83 -5.01 -12.07 1.59
C ASN A 83 -5.07 -11.21 2.86
N VAL A 84 -4.67 -11.80 3.99
CA VAL A 84 -4.67 -11.16 5.31
C VAL A 84 -3.29 -10.67 5.74
N SER A 85 -2.42 -10.36 4.78
CA SER A 85 -1.11 -9.75 5.09
C SER A 85 -1.28 -8.37 5.72
N PRO A 86 -0.36 -7.91 6.58
CA PRO A 86 -0.48 -6.57 7.18
C PRO A 86 -0.55 -5.44 6.15
N VAL A 87 0.14 -5.58 5.02
CA VAL A 87 0.03 -4.67 3.88
C VAL A 87 -1.40 -4.63 3.35
N ALA A 88 -2.02 -5.79 3.14
CA ALA A 88 -3.40 -5.87 2.67
C ALA A 88 -4.41 -5.32 3.70
N LEU A 89 -4.19 -5.56 5.00
CA LEU A 89 -5.08 -5.05 6.05
C LEU A 89 -5.00 -3.53 6.21
N ILE A 90 -3.78 -2.96 6.23
CA ILE A 90 -3.59 -1.50 6.29
C ILE A 90 -4.15 -0.84 5.03
N GLY A 91 -3.85 -1.42 3.85
CA GLY A 91 -4.40 -0.95 2.57
C GLY A 91 -5.93 -1.04 2.52
N GLY A 92 -6.50 -2.13 3.03
CA GLY A 92 -7.95 -2.35 3.12
C GLY A 92 -8.64 -1.37 4.05
N ALA A 93 -8.09 -1.13 5.25
CA ALA A 93 -8.57 -0.10 6.16
C ALA A 93 -8.53 1.30 5.51
N GLY A 94 -7.43 1.61 4.81
CA GLY A 94 -7.29 2.86 4.05
C GLY A 94 -8.30 3.00 2.91
N ALA A 95 -8.59 1.91 2.18
CA ALA A 95 -9.60 1.91 1.12
C ALA A 95 -11.01 2.13 1.69
N LEU A 96 -11.38 1.40 2.75
CA LEU A 96 -12.64 1.56 3.47
C LEU A 96 -12.84 2.99 3.96
N PHE A 97 -11.81 3.58 4.57
CA PHE A 97 -11.85 4.95 5.05
C PHE A 97 -12.11 5.94 3.91
N SER A 98 -11.43 5.79 2.77
CA SER A 98 -11.66 6.65 1.60
C SER A 98 -13.04 6.45 0.97
N GLY A 99 -13.54 5.21 0.93
CA GLY A 99 -14.91 4.93 0.49
C GLY A 99 -15.95 5.59 1.38
N ALA A 100 -15.75 5.56 2.70
CA ALA A 100 -16.61 6.27 3.65
C ALA A 100 -16.56 7.79 3.42
N LEU A 101 -15.36 8.36 3.23
CA LEU A 101 -15.20 9.79 2.92
C LEU A 101 -15.84 10.21 1.61
N ALA A 102 -16.05 9.30 0.65
CA ALA A 102 -16.74 9.64 -0.60
C ALA A 102 -18.18 10.16 -0.36
N PHE A 103 -18.81 9.75 0.73
CA PHE A 103 -20.15 10.26 1.12
C PHE A 103 -20.11 11.64 1.78
N TRP A 104 -18.92 12.15 2.11
CA TRP A 104 -18.74 13.52 2.54
C TRP A 104 -18.59 14.43 1.32
N TYR A 105 -19.71 15.03 0.91
CA TYR A 105 -19.79 15.88 -0.29
C TYR A 105 -19.24 17.28 0.01
N VAL A 106 -18.05 17.54 -0.51
CA VAL A 106 -17.32 18.80 -0.34
C VAL A 106 -16.54 19.11 -1.62
N ASP A 107 -16.29 20.40 -1.86
CA ASP A 107 -15.46 20.95 -2.93
C ASP A 107 -14.35 21.87 -2.37
N GLY A 108 -13.52 22.41 -3.25
CA GLY A 108 -12.45 23.36 -2.92
C GLY A 108 -11.47 22.83 -1.86
N PHE A 109 -11.22 23.64 -0.83
CA PHE A 109 -10.28 23.31 0.24
C PHE A 109 -10.63 22.00 0.95
N TRP A 110 -11.89 21.80 1.30
CA TRP A 110 -12.31 20.60 2.03
C TRP A 110 -12.20 19.34 1.18
N TYR A 111 -12.40 19.45 -0.14
CA TYR A 111 -12.12 18.35 -1.05
C TYR A 111 -10.63 17.99 -1.07
N ALA A 112 -9.74 18.97 -1.16
CA ALA A 112 -8.30 18.74 -1.17
C ALA A 112 -7.81 18.01 0.09
N ILE A 113 -8.30 18.43 1.27
CA ILE A 113 -8.01 17.79 2.54
C ILE A 113 -8.63 16.38 2.60
N LYS A 114 -9.89 16.22 2.16
CA LYS A 114 -10.59 14.94 2.12
C LYS A 114 -9.84 13.91 1.28
N ASP A 115 -9.42 14.27 0.08
CA ASP A 115 -8.72 13.36 -0.84
C ASP A 115 -7.38 12.87 -0.28
N SER A 116 -6.71 13.73 0.49
CA SER A 116 -5.41 13.45 1.12
C SER A 116 -5.51 12.86 2.53
N ALA A 117 -6.73 12.72 3.07
CA ALA A 117 -6.96 12.32 4.46
C ALA A 117 -6.34 10.96 4.80
N ARG A 118 -6.30 10.03 3.84
CA ARG A 118 -5.66 8.73 4.02
C ARG A 118 -4.18 8.87 4.40
N SER A 119 -3.43 9.70 3.68
CA SER A 119 -2.00 9.91 3.94
C SER A 119 -1.76 10.60 5.29
N TYR A 120 -2.63 11.55 5.66
CA TYR A 120 -2.55 12.18 6.98
C TYR A 120 -2.80 11.19 8.11
N LEU A 121 -3.80 10.33 7.97
CA LEU A 121 -4.12 9.34 9.00
C LEU A 121 -3.09 8.22 9.08
N VAL A 122 -2.59 7.72 7.94
CA VAL A 122 -1.54 6.71 7.92
C VAL A 122 -0.26 7.28 8.52
N GLY A 123 0.17 8.46 8.07
CA GLY A 123 1.31 9.15 8.66
C GLY A 123 1.14 9.38 10.17
N LEU A 124 -0.02 9.88 10.63
CA LEU A 124 -0.27 10.07 12.05
C LEU A 124 -0.24 8.74 12.83
N ALA A 125 -0.85 7.68 12.30
CA ALA A 125 -0.82 6.37 12.94
C ALA A 125 0.62 5.87 13.11
N PHE A 126 1.48 6.05 12.10
CA PHE A 126 2.89 5.70 12.19
C PHE A 126 3.64 6.59 13.19
N LEU A 127 3.41 7.90 13.21
CA LEU A 127 3.99 8.81 14.22
C LEU A 127 3.62 8.37 15.64
N VAL A 128 2.34 8.13 15.91
CA VAL A 128 1.88 7.67 17.22
C VAL A 128 2.51 6.32 17.56
N SER A 129 2.57 5.38 16.62
CA SER A 129 3.17 4.06 16.86
C SER A 129 4.66 4.13 17.19
N ALA A 130 5.38 5.13 16.68
CA ALA A 130 6.81 5.31 16.94
C ALA A 130 7.10 5.63 18.41
N ALA A 131 6.13 6.16 19.16
CA ALA A 131 6.22 6.36 20.60
C ALA A 131 5.89 5.10 21.43
N THR A 132 5.51 3.99 20.78
CA THR A 132 5.17 2.73 21.44
C THR A 132 6.32 1.72 21.37
N SER A 133 6.21 0.60 22.10
CA SER A 133 7.18 -0.50 22.03
C SER A 133 7.16 -1.27 20.69
N VAL A 134 6.14 -1.04 19.85
CA VAL A 134 5.95 -1.72 18.57
C VAL A 134 5.64 -0.68 17.49
N PRO A 135 6.67 -0.01 16.93
CA PRO A 135 6.49 0.89 15.80
C PRO A 135 5.81 0.16 14.63
N LEU A 136 4.83 0.77 13.97
CA LEU A 136 4.02 0.12 12.92
C LEU A 136 4.86 -0.48 11.80
N PHE A 137 6.00 0.12 11.48
CA PHE A 137 6.89 -0.41 10.44
C PHE A 137 7.43 -1.81 10.78
N ARG A 138 7.53 -2.17 12.07
CA ARG A 138 7.91 -3.50 12.52
C ARG A 138 6.96 -4.58 12.03
N VAL A 139 5.67 -4.27 11.90
CA VAL A 139 4.64 -5.23 11.48
C VAL A 139 4.96 -5.80 10.09
N PHE A 140 5.57 -5.01 9.20
CA PHE A 140 5.97 -5.49 7.87
C PHE A 140 7.15 -6.47 7.94
N LEU A 141 8.11 -6.25 8.83
CA LEU A 141 9.25 -7.15 9.03
C LEU A 141 8.82 -8.43 9.75
N ASP A 142 7.94 -8.31 10.75
CA ASP A 142 7.36 -9.46 11.44
C ASP A 142 6.53 -10.33 10.47
N ALA A 143 5.90 -9.73 9.45
CA ALA A 143 5.22 -10.47 8.38
C ALA A 143 6.19 -11.14 7.41
N ALA A 144 7.29 -10.47 7.04
CA ALA A 144 8.33 -11.05 6.20
C ALA A 144 8.97 -12.29 6.86
N SER A 145 9.04 -12.32 8.20
CA SER A 145 9.58 -13.46 8.97
C SER A 145 8.63 -14.65 9.14
N ILE A 146 7.39 -14.59 8.65
CA ILE A 146 6.42 -15.70 8.83
C ILE A 146 6.89 -17.00 8.15
N GLY A 147 7.67 -16.88 7.07
CA GLY A 147 8.20 -18.05 6.35
C GLY A 147 9.42 -18.72 6.99
N GLU A 148 9.98 -18.16 8.07
CA GLU A 148 11.15 -18.72 8.75
C GLU A 148 10.81 -19.94 9.61
N ALA A 149 11.80 -20.80 9.84
CA ALA A 149 11.72 -21.81 10.88
C ALA A 149 11.48 -21.14 12.26
N PRO A 150 10.71 -21.75 13.18
CA PRO A 150 10.38 -21.12 14.46
C PRO A 150 11.60 -20.65 15.29
N GLU A 151 12.70 -21.40 15.22
CA GLU A 151 13.95 -21.07 15.91
C GLU A 151 14.63 -19.83 15.33
N ASP A 152 14.68 -19.73 14.00
CA ASP A 152 15.23 -18.56 13.29
C ASP A 152 14.38 -17.33 13.53
N ARG A 153 13.06 -17.50 13.51
CA ARG A 153 12.12 -16.43 13.81
C ARG A 153 12.29 -15.89 15.23
N ALA A 154 12.60 -16.73 16.20
CA ALA A 154 12.88 -16.30 17.56
C ALA A 154 14.15 -15.44 17.64
N LEU A 155 15.19 -15.82 16.89
CA LEU A 155 16.44 -15.06 16.78
C LEU A 155 16.25 -13.72 16.07
N THR A 156 15.54 -13.72 14.94
CA THR A 156 15.14 -12.50 14.22
C THR A 156 14.38 -11.55 15.13
N ASN A 157 13.39 -12.06 15.87
CA ASN A 157 12.62 -11.26 16.83
C ASN A 157 13.47 -10.69 17.97
N ARG A 158 14.44 -11.46 18.48
CA ARG A 158 15.41 -10.98 19.48
C ARG A 158 16.26 -9.86 18.90
N ALA A 159 16.77 -10.02 17.68
CA ALA A 159 17.57 -9.00 17.00
C ALA A 159 16.80 -7.70 16.76
N LEU A 160 15.54 -7.78 16.35
CA LEU A 160 14.68 -6.61 16.14
C LEU A 160 14.30 -5.89 17.45
N ARG A 161 14.42 -6.57 18.60
CA ARG A 161 14.18 -5.99 19.94
C ARG A 161 15.43 -5.36 20.55
N GLU A 162 16.61 -5.59 19.95
CA GLU A 162 17.84 -5.03 20.46
C GLU A 162 17.77 -3.48 20.47
N PRO A 163 18.20 -2.79 21.55
CA PRO A 163 17.97 -1.35 21.69
C PRO A 163 18.53 -0.49 20.54
N ALA A 164 19.64 -0.91 19.92
CA ALA A 164 20.19 -0.23 18.75
C ALA A 164 19.29 -0.39 17.52
N VAL A 165 18.79 -1.59 17.26
CA VAL A 165 17.92 -1.90 16.12
C VAL A 165 16.54 -1.28 16.31
N HIS A 166 16.00 -1.33 17.53
CA HIS A 166 14.72 -0.70 17.86
C HIS A 166 14.75 0.82 17.61
N ARG A 167 15.85 1.52 17.96
CA ARG A 167 16.01 2.95 17.61
C ARG A 167 16.01 3.18 16.09
N GLY A 168 16.63 2.29 15.32
CA GLY A 168 16.54 2.29 13.86
C GLY A 168 15.13 2.08 13.35
N MET A 169 14.36 1.18 13.98
CA MET A 169 12.93 0.95 13.69
C MET A 169 12.08 2.19 13.92
N VAL A 170 12.29 2.86 15.05
CA VAL A 170 11.62 4.13 15.39
C VAL A 170 11.97 5.19 14.34
N ALA A 171 13.25 5.37 14.02
CA ALA A 171 13.68 6.32 12.99
C ALA A 171 13.06 6.02 11.62
N GLY A 172 13.05 4.75 11.20
CA GLY A 172 12.42 4.34 9.94
C GLY A 172 10.91 4.59 9.94
N THR A 173 10.23 4.33 11.05
CA THR A 173 8.79 4.59 11.23
C THR A 173 8.48 6.09 11.15
N LEU A 174 9.29 6.93 11.81
CA LEU A 174 9.14 8.39 11.77
C LEU A 174 9.36 8.94 10.36
N VAL A 175 10.39 8.47 9.66
CA VAL A 175 10.67 8.93 8.29
C VAL A 175 9.57 8.49 7.32
N PHE A 176 9.08 7.25 7.42
CA PHE A 176 7.91 6.81 6.65
C PHE A 176 6.72 7.74 6.89
N ALA A 177 6.42 8.03 8.15
CA ALA A 177 5.30 8.86 8.54
C ALA A 177 5.40 10.28 7.99
N LEU A 178 6.58 10.90 8.08
CA LEU A 178 6.82 12.23 7.55
C LEU A 178 6.69 12.28 6.03
N VAL A 179 7.25 11.28 5.32
CA VAL A 179 7.13 11.20 3.86
C VAL A 179 5.66 11.04 3.44
N ASP A 180 4.88 10.22 4.14
CA ASP A 180 3.47 10.02 3.82
C ASP A 180 2.64 11.30 4.06
N ILE A 181 2.86 12.00 5.19
CA ILE A 181 2.23 13.30 5.46
C ILE A 181 2.59 14.33 4.39
N LEU A 182 3.88 14.44 4.03
CA LEU A 182 4.32 15.35 2.98
C LEU A 182 3.69 14.99 1.62
N GLY A 183 3.54 13.70 1.32
CA GLY A 183 2.80 13.23 0.16
C GLY A 183 1.34 13.68 0.16
N GLY A 184 0.68 13.59 1.31
CA GLY A 184 -0.67 14.12 1.52
C GLY A 184 -0.75 15.63 1.30
N VAL A 185 0.23 16.40 1.78
CA VAL A 185 0.31 17.86 1.56
C VAL A 185 0.46 18.17 0.07
N VAL A 186 1.38 17.51 -0.64
CA VAL A 186 1.57 17.69 -2.08
C VAL A 186 0.28 17.38 -2.84
N ASN A 187 -0.38 16.27 -2.51
CA ASN A 187 -1.66 15.89 -3.11
C ASN A 187 -2.77 16.92 -2.82
N SER A 188 -2.83 17.45 -1.59
CA SER A 188 -3.80 18.49 -1.22
C SER A 188 -3.56 19.77 -2.01
N VAL A 189 -2.31 20.22 -2.14
CA VAL A 189 -1.98 21.42 -2.91
C VAL A 189 -2.40 21.25 -4.37
N VAL A 190 -2.10 20.10 -4.97
CA VAL A 190 -2.49 19.79 -6.35
C VAL A 190 -4.01 19.78 -6.52
N ASN A 191 -4.74 19.11 -5.61
CA ASN A 191 -6.20 19.08 -5.64
C ASN A 191 -6.81 20.47 -5.45
N PHE A 192 -6.29 21.27 -4.51
CA PHE A 192 -6.79 22.62 -4.24
C PHE A 192 -6.62 23.55 -5.44
N GLN A 193 -5.53 23.40 -6.20
CA GLN A 193 -5.25 24.21 -7.38
C GLN A 193 -6.05 23.78 -8.61
N ARG A 194 -6.34 22.49 -8.78
CA ARG A 194 -6.94 21.94 -10.01
C ARG A 194 -8.42 21.58 -9.90
N VAL A 195 -8.89 21.13 -8.74
CA VAL A 195 -10.30 20.77 -8.51
C VAL A 195 -11.06 21.96 -7.96
N THR A 196 -11.33 22.92 -8.85
CA THR A 196 -11.97 24.20 -8.52
C THR A 196 -13.48 24.19 -8.77
N ALA A 197 -13.98 23.22 -9.54
CA ALA A 197 -15.40 23.12 -9.86
C ALA A 197 -16.24 22.71 -8.64
N LYS A 198 -17.53 23.07 -8.68
CA LYS A 198 -18.49 22.73 -7.63
C LYS A 198 -18.77 21.23 -7.63
N PHE A 199 -18.87 20.63 -6.44
CA PHE A 199 -19.22 19.22 -6.30
C PHE A 199 -20.54 18.88 -7.02
N GLY A 200 -20.58 17.73 -7.69
CA GLY A 200 -21.74 17.26 -8.45
C GLY A 200 -21.85 17.82 -9.88
N THR A 201 -20.83 18.52 -10.37
CA THR A 201 -20.77 18.96 -11.79
C THR A 201 -19.88 18.03 -12.63
N ASP A 202 -20.09 18.02 -13.95
CA ASP A 202 -19.25 17.25 -14.88
C ASP A 202 -17.79 17.71 -14.78
N ALA A 203 -17.60 19.03 -14.67
CA ALA A 203 -16.28 19.64 -14.53
C ALA A 203 -15.55 19.16 -13.27
N PHE A 204 -16.27 19.01 -12.15
CA PHE A 204 -15.67 18.46 -10.92
C PHE A 204 -15.18 17.04 -11.15
N ASN A 205 -16.02 16.15 -11.69
CA ASN A 205 -15.62 14.77 -11.94
C ASN A 205 -14.43 14.67 -12.92
N ALA A 206 -14.43 15.49 -13.98
CA ALA A 206 -13.33 15.56 -14.93
C ALA A 206 -12.02 16.03 -14.28
N GLN A 207 -12.06 17.08 -13.45
CA GLN A 207 -10.89 17.59 -12.72
C GLN A 207 -10.35 16.55 -11.71
N VAL A 208 -11.24 15.83 -11.02
CA VAL A 208 -10.84 14.73 -10.12
C VAL A 208 -10.15 13.61 -10.90
N ALA A 209 -10.70 13.22 -12.05
CA ALA A 209 -10.10 12.21 -12.92
C ALA A 209 -8.70 12.63 -13.40
N GLU A 210 -8.55 13.89 -13.80
CA GLU A 210 -7.29 14.49 -14.24
C GLU A 210 -6.25 14.50 -13.10
N VAL A 211 -6.61 15.00 -11.92
CA VAL A 211 -5.70 15.04 -10.77
C VAL A 211 -5.27 13.64 -10.36
N ASN A 212 -6.20 12.68 -10.31
CA ASN A 212 -5.87 11.27 -10.01
C ASN A 212 -4.90 10.67 -11.03
N ALA A 213 -5.05 11.00 -12.31
CA ALA A 213 -4.13 10.57 -13.36
C ALA A 213 -2.73 11.19 -13.18
N ILE A 214 -2.67 12.51 -12.97
CA ILE A 214 -1.42 13.27 -12.79
C ILE A 214 -0.68 12.79 -11.52
N MET A 215 -1.39 12.62 -10.41
CA MET A 215 -0.81 12.25 -9.12
C MET A 215 -0.46 10.77 -9.01
N ARG A 216 -0.86 9.93 -9.98
CA ARG A 216 -0.62 8.48 -9.90
C ARG A 216 0.87 8.13 -9.77
N VAL A 217 1.70 8.67 -10.66
CA VAL A 217 3.15 8.38 -10.68
C VAL A 217 3.87 9.11 -9.54
N PRO A 218 3.67 10.44 -9.33
CA PRO A 218 4.27 11.14 -8.20
C PRO A 218 3.90 10.53 -6.85
N GLY A 219 2.61 10.20 -6.63
CA GLY A 219 2.14 9.57 -5.40
C GLY A 219 2.80 8.22 -5.15
N MET A 220 2.90 7.37 -6.19
CA MET A 220 3.61 6.08 -6.10
C MET A 220 5.09 6.28 -5.75
N ALA A 221 5.76 7.24 -6.41
CA ALA A 221 7.17 7.54 -6.15
C ALA A 221 7.40 8.00 -4.71
N ILE A 222 6.52 8.85 -4.16
CA ILE A 222 6.57 9.30 -2.77
C ILE A 222 6.37 8.12 -1.80
N SER A 223 5.39 7.25 -2.05
CA SER A 223 5.18 6.06 -1.22
C SER A 223 6.41 5.14 -1.22
N PHE A 224 7.02 4.89 -2.38
CA PHE A 224 8.24 4.09 -2.46
C PHE A 224 9.41 4.75 -1.76
N LEU A 225 9.59 6.07 -1.91
CA LEU A 225 10.61 6.80 -1.18
C LEU A 225 10.45 6.62 0.34
N GLY A 226 9.23 6.70 0.87
CA GLY A 226 8.95 6.48 2.28
C GLY A 226 9.34 5.08 2.74
N VAL A 227 8.94 4.05 1.99
CA VAL A 227 9.29 2.65 2.29
C VAL A 227 10.81 2.43 2.23
N PHE A 228 11.48 2.88 1.18
CA PHE A 228 12.93 2.70 1.02
C PHE A 228 13.71 3.46 2.11
N ALA A 229 13.30 4.67 2.44
CA ALA A 229 13.92 5.43 3.51
C ALA A 229 13.73 4.73 4.86
N ALA A 230 12.54 4.21 5.16
CA ALA A 230 12.29 3.47 6.39
C ALA A 230 13.19 2.24 6.51
N ILE A 231 13.23 1.42 5.46
CA ILE A 231 14.10 0.25 5.36
C ILE A 231 15.57 0.64 5.56
N TYR A 232 16.02 1.72 4.91
CA TYR A 232 17.39 2.18 5.04
C TYR A 232 17.79 2.42 6.50
N PHE A 233 16.93 3.09 7.29
CA PHE A 233 17.22 3.33 8.71
C PHE A 233 17.26 2.04 9.54
N VAL A 234 16.34 1.09 9.30
CA VAL A 234 16.36 -0.19 10.01
C VAL A 234 17.60 -1.01 9.63
N GLN A 235 17.87 -1.13 8.34
CA GLN A 235 19.01 -1.88 7.81
C GLN A 235 20.34 -1.29 8.29
N LYS A 236 20.47 0.03 8.34
CA LYS A 236 21.63 0.73 8.91
C LYS A 236 21.85 0.35 10.37
N ALA A 237 20.78 0.31 11.17
CA ALA A 237 20.88 -0.07 12.58
C ALA A 237 21.23 -1.56 12.77
N VAL A 238 20.67 -2.44 11.94
CA VAL A 238 21.00 -3.87 11.94
C VAL A 238 22.47 -4.10 11.59
N LYS A 239 22.98 -3.48 10.53
CA LYS A 239 24.39 -3.59 10.16
C LYS A 239 25.32 -3.05 11.22
N ALA A 240 24.96 -1.94 11.85
CA ALA A 240 25.74 -1.37 12.95
C ALA A 240 25.84 -2.30 14.16
N ARG A 241 24.82 -3.15 14.40
CA ARG A 241 24.78 -4.07 15.55
C ARG A 241 25.35 -5.46 15.26
N TYR A 242 25.09 -5.99 14.07
CA TYR A 242 25.35 -7.39 13.70
C TYR A 242 26.36 -7.55 12.56
N GLY A 243 26.90 -6.43 12.03
CA GLY A 243 27.89 -6.39 10.95
C GLY A 243 27.29 -6.28 9.55
N GLU A 244 28.14 -6.01 8.56
CA GLU A 244 27.74 -5.71 7.17
C GLU A 244 26.96 -6.82 6.45
N GLY A 245 27.14 -8.08 6.88
CA GLY A 245 26.42 -9.22 6.33
C GLY A 245 25.07 -9.51 6.98
N ALA A 246 24.58 -8.66 7.88
CA ALA A 246 23.25 -8.79 8.47
C ALA A 246 22.22 -8.04 7.61
N SER A 247 21.06 -8.66 7.32
CA SER A 247 20.01 -8.10 6.47
C SER A 247 18.64 -8.26 7.10
N VAL A 248 17.82 -7.21 7.06
CA VAL A 248 16.40 -7.28 7.46
C VAL A 248 15.54 -8.02 6.44
N PHE A 249 16.04 -8.19 5.22
CA PHE A 249 15.36 -8.90 4.14
C PHE A 249 15.71 -10.38 4.09
N GLU A 250 16.89 -10.73 4.59
CA GLU A 250 17.37 -12.11 4.68
C GLU A 250 17.47 -12.45 6.15
N ALA A 251 16.34 -12.75 6.76
CA ALA A 251 16.29 -13.01 8.19
C ALA A 251 17.10 -14.25 8.60
N ALA A 252 17.33 -15.21 7.69
CA ALA A 252 18.29 -16.29 7.87
C ALA A 252 19.72 -15.75 8.11
N ASP A 253 20.12 -14.67 7.45
CA ASP A 253 21.43 -14.04 7.59
C ASP A 253 21.55 -13.35 8.95
N LEU A 254 20.48 -12.65 9.36
CA LEU A 254 20.39 -12.05 10.69
C LEU A 254 20.44 -13.13 11.79
N ALA A 255 19.65 -14.19 11.68
CA ALA A 255 19.64 -15.30 12.63
C ALA A 255 20.99 -16.01 12.70
N ARG A 256 21.68 -16.21 11.57
CA ARG A 256 23.05 -16.76 11.52
C ARG A 256 24.03 -15.87 12.29
N ARG A 257 23.95 -14.55 12.13
CA ARG A 257 24.81 -13.59 12.85
C ARG A 257 24.57 -13.59 14.35
N VAL A 258 23.31 -13.62 14.78
CA VAL A 258 22.96 -13.75 16.21
C VAL A 258 23.53 -15.04 16.79
N ARG A 259 23.41 -16.18 16.07
CA ARG A 259 23.99 -17.46 16.50
C ARG A 259 25.51 -17.44 16.60
N GLN A 260 26.19 -16.76 15.67
CA GLN A 260 27.65 -16.62 15.72
C GLN A 260 28.10 -15.80 16.94
N GLU A 261 27.37 -14.73 17.26
CA GLU A 261 27.63 -13.91 18.44
C GLU A 261 27.39 -14.69 19.75
N ASP A 262 26.27 -15.39 19.89
CA ASP A 262 25.98 -16.20 21.08
C ASP A 262 27.06 -17.29 21.29
N ARG A 263 27.56 -17.91 20.20
CA ARG A 263 28.67 -18.88 20.27
C ARG A 263 29.99 -18.24 20.67
N ALA A 264 30.27 -17.01 20.23
CA ALA A 264 31.49 -16.28 20.58
C ALA A 264 31.45 -15.75 22.03
N ALA A 265 30.26 -15.45 22.56
CA ALA A 265 30.07 -14.97 23.94
C ALA A 265 30.05 -16.11 24.98
N GLY A 266 29.76 -17.35 24.54
CA GLY A 266 29.80 -18.55 25.38
C GLY A 266 31.12 -19.33 25.34
N ALA A 267 32.09 -18.87 24.55
CA ALA A 267 33.46 -19.40 24.46
C ALA A 267 34.42 -18.52 25.27
#